data_AF-A0A2J6XKN3-F1
#
_entry.id   AF-A0A2J6XKN3-F1
#
_cell.length_a   1.000
_cell.length_b   1.000
_cell.length_c   1.000
_cell.angle_alpha   90.00
_cell.angle_beta   90.00
_cell.angle_gamma   90.00
#
_symmetry.space_group_name_H-M   'P 1'
#
loop_
_entity.id
_entity.type
_entity.pdbx_description
1 polymer ?
#
loop_
_entity_poly.entity_id
_entity_poly.type
_entity_poly.pdbx_seq_one_letter_code
_entity_poly.pdbx_strand_id
1 'polypeptide(L)'
;MSKEVEKKQGKQVKAKEEKKQISAFEISPELLAKAKKDLAKVNYITPSKLASNYSIAVSTARKLLKELQKEGILVLYSPSRRNPIYIPKQE
;
A
#
# COMPACT_ATOMS: atom_id res chain seq x y z
N MET A 1 -16.14 -31.91 20.71
CA MET A 1 -14.82 -32.18 20.09
C MET A 1 -14.97 -31.85 18.61
N SER A 2 -14.29 -30.93 17.94
CA SER A 2 -13.16 -30.02 18.18
C SER A 2 -13.27 -28.94 17.07
N LYS A 3 -13.07 -27.65 17.35
CA LYS A 3 -11.91 -26.82 16.90
C LYS A 3 -11.70 -26.87 15.37
N GLU A 4 -11.74 -25.78 14.59
CA GLU A 4 -10.87 -24.60 14.62
C GLU A 4 -11.31 -23.68 13.43
N VAL A 5 -11.59 -22.39 13.60
CA VAL A 5 -10.69 -21.21 13.50
C VAL A 5 -10.72 -20.49 12.13
N GLU A 6 -11.33 -19.30 12.19
CA GLU A 6 -10.88 -17.99 11.70
C GLU A 6 -10.55 -17.68 10.22
N LYS A 7 -11.06 -16.48 9.89
CA LYS A 7 -10.43 -15.40 9.10
C LYS A 7 -10.19 -15.70 7.62
N LYS A 8 -10.99 -15.01 6.80
CA LYS A 8 -10.54 -13.79 6.10
C LYS A 8 -11.74 -13.06 5.47
N GLN A 9 -12.28 -12.13 6.25
CA GLN A 9 -13.13 -11.06 5.75
C GLN A 9 -12.33 -10.21 4.75
N GLY A 10 -13.02 -9.71 3.73
CA GLY A 10 -12.50 -8.62 2.88
C GLY A 10 -12.34 -8.96 1.41
N LYS A 11 -13.32 -9.67 0.84
CA LYS A 11 -13.61 -9.67 -0.60
C LYS A 11 -14.01 -8.25 -1.01
N GLN A 12 -13.04 -7.35 -1.25
CA GLN A 12 -13.30 -6.07 -1.89
C GLN A 12 -13.07 -6.21 -3.40
N VAL A 13 -14.15 -6.63 -4.04
CA VAL A 13 -14.47 -6.36 -5.44
C VAL A 13 -14.54 -4.84 -5.59
N LYS A 14 -13.77 -4.24 -6.51
CA LYS A 14 -14.13 -2.94 -7.12
C LYS A 14 -13.35 -2.71 -8.42
N ALA A 15 -14.13 -2.80 -9.50
CA ALA A 15 -14.06 -2.02 -10.73
C ALA A 15 -12.69 -1.85 -11.41
N LYS A 16 -12.53 -2.63 -12.48
CA LYS A 16 -12.12 -2.17 -13.81
C LYS A 16 -12.35 -0.66 -13.99
N GLU A 17 -11.29 0.13 -13.85
CA GLU A 17 -11.18 1.44 -14.50
C GLU A 17 -9.83 1.40 -15.24
N GLU A 18 -9.89 1.46 -16.57
CA GLU A 18 -8.75 1.72 -17.45
C GLU A 18 -8.18 3.11 -17.13
N LYS A 19 -7.45 3.24 -16.02
CA LYS A 19 -6.70 4.45 -15.70
C LYS A 19 -5.34 4.33 -16.35
N LYS A 20 -5.26 4.96 -17.53
CA LYS A 20 -4.08 5.48 -18.22
C LYS A 20 -2.83 5.33 -17.35
N GLN A 21 -1.99 4.34 -17.67
CA GLN A 21 -0.74 4.09 -16.94
C GLN A 21 0.06 5.39 -16.94
N ILE A 22 0.14 6.05 -15.79
CA ILE A 22 0.92 7.27 -15.64
C ILE A 22 2.38 6.80 -15.69
N SER A 23 3.08 7.23 -16.73
CA SER A 23 4.45 6.80 -17.03
C SER A 23 5.39 7.12 -15.86
N ALA A 24 5.74 6.06 -15.14
CA ALA A 24 6.97 5.69 -14.43
C ALA A 24 7.90 6.70 -13.73
N PHE A 25 7.91 8.02 -13.95
CA PHE A 25 9.11 8.80 -13.62
C PHE A 25 8.98 9.86 -12.51
N GLU A 26 7.81 10.45 -12.26
CA GLU A 26 7.69 11.46 -11.21
C GLU A 26 6.80 11.01 -10.07
N ILE A 27 7.41 10.80 -8.90
CA ILE A 27 6.71 10.87 -7.63
C ILE A 27 6.33 12.34 -7.46
N SER A 28 5.20 12.75 -8.05
CA SER A 28 4.69 14.11 -7.86
C SER A 28 4.43 14.33 -6.37
N PRO A 29 4.77 15.50 -5.80
CA PRO A 29 4.50 15.83 -4.40
C PRO A 29 3.02 15.69 -4.05
N GLU A 30 2.12 15.87 -5.03
CA GLU A 30 0.68 15.65 -4.86
C GLU A 30 0.34 14.18 -4.59
N LEU A 31 1.03 13.24 -5.25
CA LEU A 31 0.85 11.80 -5.03
C LEU A 31 1.33 11.42 -3.64
N LEU A 32 2.44 11.99 -3.18
CA LEU A 32 2.96 11.76 -1.82
C LEU A 32 1.96 12.25 -0.77
N ALA A 33 1.42 13.46 -0.93
CA ALA A 33 0.44 14.03 -0.01
C ALA A 33 -0.87 13.23 0.01
N LYS A 34 -1.37 12.78 -1.15
CA LYS A 34 -2.53 11.90 -1.25
C LYS A 34 -2.26 10.53 -0.61
N ALA A 35 -1.08 9.95 -0.85
CA ALA A 35 -0.68 8.70 -0.23
C ALA A 35 -0.68 8.82 1.30
N LYS A 36 -0.07 9.87 1.88
CA LYS A 36 -0.09 10.08 3.34
C LYS A 36 -1.50 10.09 3.93
N LYS A 37 -2.45 10.79 3.28
CA LYS A 37 -3.84 10.87 3.74
C LYS A 37 -4.60 9.54 3.62
N ASP A 38 -4.37 8.80 2.54
CA ASP A 38 -5.02 7.51 2.30
C ASP A 38 -4.46 6.42 3.23
N LEU A 39 -3.14 6.46 3.46
CA LEU A 39 -2.43 5.52 4.31
C LEU A 39 -2.85 5.57 5.77
N ALA A 40 -3.23 6.75 6.28
CA ALA A 40 -3.78 6.88 7.63
C ALA A 40 -5.14 6.16 7.81
N LYS A 41 -5.88 5.93 6.73
CA LYS A 41 -7.22 5.31 6.76
C LYS A 41 -7.20 3.79 6.58
N VAL A 42 -6.06 3.21 6.22
CA VAL A 42 -5.93 1.78 5.92
C VAL A 42 -5.15 1.05 7.00
N ASN A 43 -5.61 -0.13 7.42
CA ASN A 43 -4.92 -0.91 8.45
C ASN A 43 -3.58 -1.50 7.99
N TYR A 44 -3.42 -1.76 6.69
CA TYR A 44 -2.20 -2.29 6.11
C TYR A 44 -2.08 -1.88 4.65
N ILE A 45 -0.83 -1.75 4.18
CA ILE A 45 -0.50 -1.42 2.80
C ILE A 45 0.58 -2.38 2.29
N THR A 46 0.49 -2.72 1.02
CA THR A 46 1.50 -3.50 0.29
C THR A 46 1.88 -2.78 -0.99
N PRO A 47 3.09 -3.00 -1.53
CA PRO A 47 3.51 -2.36 -2.78
C PRO A 47 2.57 -2.68 -3.93
N SER A 48 2.01 -3.88 -3.99
CA SER A 48 1.02 -4.23 -5.02
C SER A 48 -0.26 -3.41 -4.90
N LYS A 49 -0.78 -3.22 -3.68
CA LYS A 49 -2.03 -2.48 -3.47
C LYS A 49 -1.86 -0.99 -3.74
N LEU A 50 -0.71 -0.43 -3.35
CA LEU A 50 -0.38 0.96 -3.63
C LEU A 50 -0.17 1.19 -5.13
N ALA A 51 0.51 0.27 -5.82
CA ALA A 51 0.66 0.31 -7.28
C ALA A 51 -0.70 0.32 -8.00
N SER A 52 -1.62 -0.56 -7.60
CA SER A 52 -2.97 -0.61 -8.17
C SER A 52 -3.81 0.64 -7.87
N ASN A 53 -3.75 1.17 -6.65
CA ASN A 53 -4.55 2.34 -6.26
C ASN A 53 -4.12 3.63 -6.99
N TYR A 54 -2.82 3.80 -7.22
CA TYR A 54 -2.27 5.00 -7.84
C TYR A 54 -1.90 4.81 -9.32
N SER A 55 -2.19 3.64 -9.90
CA SER A 55 -1.77 3.25 -11.26
C SER A 55 -0.29 3.54 -11.53
N ILE A 56 0.57 3.23 -10.56
CA ILE A 56 2.02 3.41 -10.65
C ILE A 56 2.75 2.08 -10.77
N ALA A 57 3.98 2.11 -11.27
CA ALA A 57 4.83 0.92 -11.30
C ALA A 57 5.10 0.39 -9.87
N VAL A 58 5.17 -0.93 -9.73
CA VAL A 58 5.48 -1.60 -8.44
C VAL A 58 6.84 -1.13 -7.89
N SER A 59 7.80 -0.83 -8.76
CA SER A 59 9.09 -0.26 -8.38
C SER A 59 8.95 1.11 -7.72
N THR A 60 8.10 1.98 -8.26
CA THR A 60 7.80 3.32 -7.70
C THR A 60 7.06 3.19 -6.37
N ALA A 61 6.07 2.28 -6.29
CA ALA A 61 5.38 1.99 -5.04
C ALA A 61 6.33 1.51 -3.93
N ARG A 62 7.32 0.65 -4.27
CA ARG A 62 8.35 0.21 -3.32
C ARG A 62 9.21 1.35 -2.80
N LYS A 63 9.63 2.28 -3.69
CA LYS A 63 10.39 3.47 -3.30
C LYS A 63 9.56 4.36 -2.38
N LEU A 64 8.31 4.63 -2.75
CA LEU A 64 7.40 5.47 -1.97
C LEU A 64 7.14 4.91 -0.57
N LEU A 65 6.87 3.61 -0.44
CA LEU A 65 6.68 2.97 0.86
C LEU A 65 7.94 3.04 1.75
N LYS A 66 9.13 2.92 1.15
CA LYS A 66 10.40 3.06 1.89
C LYS A 66 10.61 4.49 2.39
N GLU A 67 10.32 5.49 1.57
CA GLU A 67 10.44 6.89 1.98
C GLU A 67 9.47 7.20 3.14
N LEU A 68 8.22 6.75 3.03
CA LEU A 68 7.23 6.90 4.10
C LEU A 68 7.60 6.13 5.38
N GLN A 69 8.29 5.00 5.24
CA GLN A 69 8.85 4.27 6.38
C GLN A 69 9.99 5.07 7.05
N LYS A 70 10.89 5.67 6.26
CA LYS A 70 11.97 6.52 6.79
C LYS A 70 11.43 7.75 7.52
N GLU A 71 10.36 8.34 7.01
CA GLU A 71 9.67 9.46 7.68
C GLU A 71 8.92 9.03 8.95
N GLY A 72 8.84 7.72 9.25
CA GLY A 72 8.19 7.19 10.44
C GLY A 72 6.66 7.09 10.34
N ILE A 73 6.09 7.37 9.16
CA ILE A 73 4.65 7.29 8.90
C ILE A 73 4.19 5.83 8.79
N LEU A 74 5.05 4.97 8.23
CA LEU A 74 4.80 3.54 8.07
C LEU A 74 5.82 2.73 8.88
N VAL A 75 5.36 1.61 9.44
CA VAL A 75 6.22 0.58 10.04
C VAL A 75 6.15 -0.67 9.20
N LEU A 76 7.32 -1.27 8.95
CA LEU A 76 7.39 -2.57 8.32
C LEU A 76 6.89 -3.62 9.32
N TYR A 77 5.71 -4.18 9.08
CA TYR A 77 5.13 -5.22 9.93
C TYR A 77 5.66 -6.61 9.56
N SER A 78 5.73 -6.90 8.25
CA SER A 78 6.23 -8.18 7.76
C SER A 78 7.25 -7.99 6.64
N PRO A 79 8.53 -8.33 6.88
CA PRO A 79 9.55 -8.32 5.86
C PRO A 79 9.35 -9.53 4.94
N SER A 80 8.82 -9.27 3.75
CA SER A 80 8.67 -10.27 2.68
C SER A 80 9.41 -9.82 1.44
N ARG A 81 10.19 -10.73 0.82
CA ARG A 81 11.02 -10.41 -0.35
C ARG A 81 10.21 -10.02 -1.58
N ARG A 82 9.03 -10.63 -1.76
CA ARG A 82 8.15 -10.34 -2.90
C ARG A 82 7.13 -9.24 -2.58
N ASN A 83 6.51 -9.30 -1.40
CA ASN A 83 5.42 -8.41 -1.01
C ASN A 83 5.50 -7.99 0.47
N PRO A 84 6.39 -7.05 0.84
CA PRO A 84 6.49 -6.54 2.21
C PRO A 84 5.18 -5.86 2.62
N ILE A 85 4.79 -6.07 3.88
CA ILE A 85 3.58 -5.48 4.45
C ILE A 85 3.99 -4.36 5.39
N TYR A 86 3.43 -3.18 5.15
CA TYR A 86 3.59 -2.01 6.01
C TYR A 86 2.26 -1.70 6.68
N ILE A 87 2.33 -1.16 7.88
CA ILE A 87 1.18 -0.65 8.64
C ILE A 87 1.42 0.83 8.92
N PRO A 88 0.38 1.69 8.93
CA PRO A 88 0.56 3.04 9.44
C PRO A 88 0.94 2.99 10.90
N LYS A 89 1.92 3.82 11.28
CA LYS A 89 2.22 4.08 12.68
C LYS A 89 1.09 4.94 13.21
N GLN A 90 0.11 4.32 13.88
CA GLN A 90 -0.85 5.08 14.67
C GLN A 90 -0.09 5.64 15.86
N GLU A 91 -0.13 6.96 16.02
CA GLU A 91 0.37 7.65 17.21
C GLU A 91 -0.56 7.37 18.40
#